data_AF-A0A8J3FHL5-F1
#
_entry.id   AF-A0A8J3FHL5-F1
#
_cell.length_a   1.000
_cell.length_b   1.000
_cell.length_c   1.000
_cell.angle_alpha   90.00
_cell.angle_beta   90.00
_cell.angle_gamma   90.00
#
_symmetry.space_group_name_H-M   'P 1'
#
loop_
_entity.id
_entity.type
_entity.pdbx_description
1 polymer ?
#
loop_
_entity_poly.entity_id
_entity_poly.type
_entity_poly.pdbx_seq_one_letter_code
_entity_poly.pdbx_strand_id
1 'polypeptide(L)'
;MTATLARGLAAAALAAAAAVAPAAGAHAGPRPLDPLGTFDFGKAAEAGANGRTANFWRTYEVRSGFTGDDLLVAPRPYQPRTNWVYLTTLDFGDRCETIGATGVGNGVWGEYRCVGFAGDSLSVR
;
A
#
# COMPACT_ATOMS: atom_id res chain seq x y z
N MET A 1 -24.49 49.74 -54.34
CA MET A 1 -23.44 49.20 -53.44
C MET A 1 -23.68 47.70 -53.30
N THR A 2 -22.65 46.93 -53.62
CA THR A 2 -22.55 45.47 -53.61
C THR A 2 -22.61 44.91 -52.19
N ALA A 3 -23.35 43.80 -51.98
CA ALA A 3 -22.82 42.56 -51.39
C ALA A 3 -23.95 41.57 -51.00
N THR A 4 -23.94 40.43 -51.68
CA THR A 4 -24.59 39.16 -51.39
C THR A 4 -24.10 38.58 -50.05
N LEU A 5 -24.94 37.85 -49.32
CA LEU A 5 -24.52 36.66 -48.55
C LEU A 5 -25.71 35.75 -48.24
N ALA A 6 -25.87 34.74 -49.09
CA ALA A 6 -26.61 33.52 -48.82
C ALA A 6 -25.86 32.66 -47.79
N ARG A 7 -26.62 31.96 -46.94
CA ARG A 7 -26.28 30.72 -46.21
C ARG A 7 -27.50 30.41 -45.33
N GLY A 8 -28.19 29.30 -45.41
CA GLY A 8 -27.85 28.01 -45.98
C GLY A 8 -28.43 26.95 -45.05
N LEU A 9 -29.39 26.20 -45.59
CA LEU A 9 -29.72 24.80 -45.29
C LEU A 9 -30.10 24.37 -43.86
N ALA A 10 -31.37 24.02 -43.77
CA ALA A 10 -31.96 23.07 -42.83
C ALA A 10 -31.30 21.68 -42.92
N ALA A 11 -31.21 21.00 -41.77
CA ALA A 11 -31.55 19.58 -41.63
C ALA A 11 -31.48 19.19 -40.14
N ALA A 12 -32.64 19.18 -39.50
CA ALA A 12 -32.87 18.37 -38.31
C ALA A 12 -33.30 16.98 -38.78
N ALA A 13 -32.58 15.93 -38.37
CA ALA A 13 -33.12 14.57 -38.37
C ALA A 13 -32.40 13.73 -37.31
N LEU A 14 -33.18 13.28 -36.33
CA LEU A 14 -32.83 12.36 -35.26
C LEU A 14 -32.52 10.95 -35.81
N ALA A 15 -31.61 10.23 -35.16
CA ALA A 15 -31.79 8.80 -34.90
C ALA A 15 -30.88 8.34 -33.74
N ALA A 16 -31.52 7.86 -32.68
CA ALA A 16 -30.89 7.26 -31.52
C ALA A 16 -30.38 5.84 -31.83
N ALA A 17 -29.22 5.49 -31.27
CA ALA A 17 -28.86 4.10 -31.04
C ALA A 17 -28.37 3.98 -29.59
N ALA A 18 -29.22 3.35 -28.78
CA ALA A 18 -28.91 2.96 -27.41
C ALA A 18 -27.75 1.96 -27.41
N ALA A 19 -26.66 2.29 -26.71
CA ALA A 19 -25.64 1.34 -26.31
C ALA A 19 -25.58 1.29 -24.77
N VAL A 20 -26.33 0.32 -24.27
CA VAL A 20 -26.18 -0.47 -23.04
C VAL A 20 -24.98 -0.11 -22.12
N ALA A 21 -25.34 0.51 -20.99
CA ALA A 21 -24.92 0.21 -19.61
C ALA A 21 -23.45 0.37 -19.13
N PRO A 22 -23.27 0.65 -17.83
CA PRO A 22 -22.05 1.19 -17.26
C PRO A 22 -21.15 0.08 -16.71
N ALA A 23 -19.88 0.13 -17.05
CA ALA A 23 -18.82 -0.41 -16.19
C ALA A 23 -17.52 0.28 -16.58
N ALA A 24 -17.38 1.53 -16.16
CA ALA A 24 -16.06 1.98 -15.76
C ALA A 24 -15.64 1.07 -14.61
N GLY A 25 -15.07 -0.10 -14.94
CA GLY A 25 -14.23 -0.82 -14.03
C GLY A 25 -13.14 0.16 -13.67
N ALA A 26 -13.30 0.86 -12.55
CA ALA A 26 -12.21 1.56 -11.92
C ALA A 26 -11.19 0.47 -11.63
N HIS A 27 -10.23 0.29 -12.55
CA HIS A 27 -8.99 -0.38 -12.24
C HIS A 27 -8.45 0.44 -11.08
N ALA A 28 -8.63 -0.06 -9.86
CA ALA A 28 -7.91 0.45 -8.71
C ALA A 28 -6.44 0.37 -9.12
N GLY A 29 -5.85 1.52 -9.45
CA GLY A 29 -4.44 1.61 -9.80
C GLY A 29 -3.61 0.99 -8.68
N PRO A 30 -2.31 0.73 -8.92
CA PRO A 30 -1.42 0.25 -7.87
C PRO A 30 -1.62 1.10 -6.62
N ARG A 31 -2.06 0.49 -5.51
CA ARG A 31 -2.20 1.19 -4.24
C ARG A 31 -0.82 1.76 -3.90
N PRO A 32 -0.71 3.03 -3.49
CA PRO A 32 0.54 3.58 -3.02
C PRO A 32 1.14 2.67 -1.94
N LEU A 33 2.46 2.50 -1.97
CA LEU A 33 3.16 1.81 -0.89
C LEU A 33 3.36 2.81 0.25
N ASP A 34 2.87 2.45 1.43
CA ASP A 34 3.01 3.25 2.64
C ASP A 34 4.32 2.87 3.34
N PRO A 35 5.12 3.85 3.78
CA PRO A 35 6.34 3.59 4.52
C PRO A 35 5.99 2.99 5.90
N LEU A 36 6.56 1.83 6.21
CA LEU A 36 6.43 1.19 7.52
C LEU A 36 7.53 1.63 8.48
N GLY A 37 8.72 1.92 7.96
CA GLY A 37 9.87 2.38 8.72
C GLY A 37 11.19 1.96 8.09
N THR A 38 12.28 2.44 8.68
CA THR A 38 13.65 2.08 8.31
C THR A 38 14.14 0.95 9.21
N PHE A 39 14.63 -0.11 8.59
CA PHE A 39 15.15 -1.32 9.21
C PHE A 39 16.67 -1.39 9.03
N ASP A 40 17.35 -2.22 9.81
CA ASP A 40 18.74 -2.59 9.49
C ASP A 40 18.85 -3.26 8.13
N PHE A 41 20.03 -3.20 7.52
CA PHE A 41 20.28 -3.76 6.20
C PHE A 41 19.88 -5.25 6.13
N GLY A 42 19.07 -5.60 5.14
CA GLY A 42 18.49 -6.93 4.95
C GLY A 42 17.24 -7.22 5.79
N LYS A 43 17.00 -6.49 6.89
CA LYS A 43 15.85 -6.72 7.79
C LYS A 43 14.53 -6.23 7.22
N ALA A 44 14.55 -5.17 6.40
CA ALA A 44 13.37 -4.75 5.64
C ALA A 44 12.87 -5.85 4.68
N ALA A 45 13.80 -6.55 4.03
CA ALA A 45 13.45 -7.63 3.10
C ALA A 45 12.88 -8.86 3.84
N GLU A 46 13.48 -9.22 4.98
CA GLU A 46 12.98 -10.28 5.87
C GLU A 46 11.56 -9.95 6.37
N ALA A 47 11.38 -8.75 6.95
CA ALA A 47 10.08 -8.28 7.41
C ALA A 47 9.05 -8.27 6.28
N GLY A 48 9.41 -7.70 5.13
CA GLY A 48 8.63 -7.64 3.90
C GLY A 48 8.12 -9.00 3.43
N ALA A 49 9.01 -10.00 3.40
CA ALA A 49 8.68 -11.36 2.99
C ALA A 49 7.76 -12.05 4.02
N ASN A 50 8.08 -11.92 5.32
CA ASN A 50 7.31 -12.54 6.39
C ASN A 50 5.90 -11.96 6.48
N GLY A 51 5.73 -10.65 6.41
CA GLY A 51 4.39 -10.05 6.44
C GLY A 51 3.59 -10.26 5.16
N ARG A 52 4.24 -10.44 4.00
CA ARG A 52 3.54 -10.88 2.77
C ARG A 52 3.04 -12.32 2.93
N THR A 53 3.89 -13.23 3.40
CA THR A 53 3.54 -14.62 3.68
C THR A 53 2.40 -14.70 4.70
N ALA A 54 2.45 -13.84 5.71
CA ALA A 54 1.42 -13.75 6.72
C ALA A 54 0.12 -13.10 6.23
N ASN A 55 0.07 -12.44 5.06
CA ASN A 55 -1.06 -11.65 4.55
C ASN A 55 -1.34 -10.33 5.31
N PHE A 56 -0.33 -9.65 5.84
CA PHE A 56 -0.49 -8.27 6.33
C PHE A 56 -0.53 -7.25 5.18
N TRP A 57 0.17 -7.53 4.08
CA TRP A 57 0.16 -6.69 2.88
C TRP A 57 0.00 -7.52 1.60
N ARG A 58 -0.36 -6.84 0.52
CA ARG A 58 -0.46 -7.44 -0.82
C ARG A 58 0.90 -7.58 -1.48
N THR A 59 1.71 -6.53 -1.35
CA THR A 59 3.06 -6.41 -1.90
C THR A 59 3.88 -5.51 -0.99
N TYR A 60 5.19 -5.54 -1.16
CA TYR A 60 6.13 -4.67 -0.47
C TYR A 60 7.27 -4.30 -1.42
N GLU A 61 7.96 -3.21 -1.09
CA GLU A 61 9.19 -2.78 -1.72
C GLU A 61 10.21 -2.46 -0.63
N VAL A 62 11.47 -2.74 -0.94
CA VAL A 62 12.60 -2.37 -0.08
C VAL A 62 13.41 -1.31 -0.78
N ARG A 63 13.65 -0.19 -0.12
CA ARG A 63 14.49 0.89 -0.62
C ARG A 63 15.70 1.03 0.28
N SER A 64 16.86 0.61 -0.21
CA SER A 64 18.11 0.76 0.51
C SER A 64 18.56 2.22 0.57
N GLY A 65 18.92 2.67 1.77
CA GLY A 65 19.44 4.00 2.07
C GLY A 65 20.77 3.93 2.82
N PHE A 66 21.29 5.09 3.21
CA PHE A 66 22.56 5.17 3.93
C PHE A 66 22.47 4.63 5.38
N THR A 67 21.30 4.77 6.01
CA THR A 67 21.07 4.45 7.43
C THR A 67 20.39 3.09 7.65
N GLY A 68 20.12 2.35 6.57
CA GLY A 68 19.37 1.11 6.60
C GLY A 68 18.47 0.95 5.36
N ASP A 69 17.55 0.01 5.42
CA ASP A 69 16.59 -0.28 4.37
C ASP A 69 15.18 0.18 4.78
N ASP A 70 14.55 1.01 3.95
CA ASP A 70 13.14 1.39 4.13
C ASP A 70 12.23 0.28 3.61
N LEU A 71 11.26 -0.12 4.42
CA LEU A 71 10.19 -1.03 4.00
C LEU A 71 8.93 -0.23 3.67
N LEU A 72 8.50 -0.33 2.41
CA LEU A 72 7.24 0.23 1.95
C LEU A 72 6.27 -0.91 1.66
N VAL A 73 5.04 -0.82 2.14
CA VAL A 73 4.05 -1.90 2.06
C VAL A 73 2.75 -1.42 1.42
N ALA A 74 2.04 -2.30 0.73
CA ALA A 74 0.64 -2.06 0.37
C ALA A 74 -0.26 -2.83 1.36
N PRO A 75 -0.70 -2.22 2.48
CA PRO A 75 -1.40 -2.93 3.53
C PRO A 75 -2.71 -3.54 3.01
N ARG A 76 -3.00 -4.74 3.50
CA ARG A 76 -4.36 -5.29 3.41
C ARG A 76 -5.20 -4.67 4.51
N PRO A 77 -6.53 -4.61 4.36
CA PRO A 77 -7.41 -4.30 5.47
C PRO A 77 -7.06 -5.21 6.65
N TYR A 78 -6.91 -4.62 7.84
CA TYR A 78 -6.60 -5.36 9.05
C TYR A 78 -7.58 -6.51 9.26
N GLN A 79 -7.04 -7.68 9.59
CA GLN A 79 -7.80 -8.86 9.97
C GLN A 79 -7.31 -9.31 11.34
N PRO A 80 -8.17 -9.36 12.37
CA PRO A 80 -7.78 -9.81 13.70
C PRO A 80 -7.15 -11.19 13.67
N ARG A 81 -6.01 -11.35 14.35
CA ARG A 81 -5.31 -12.63 14.50
C ARG A 81 -5.19 -13.01 15.96
N THR A 82 -5.34 -14.30 16.21
CA THR A 82 -5.09 -14.90 17.52
C THR A 82 -3.60 -15.25 17.71
N ASN A 83 -2.89 -15.52 16.62
CA ASN A 83 -1.51 -15.99 16.62
C ASN A 83 -0.52 -14.85 16.33
N TRP A 84 0.59 -14.85 17.06
CA TRP A 84 1.73 -13.96 16.80
C TRP A 84 2.49 -14.38 15.55
N VAL A 85 2.79 -13.43 14.68
CA VAL A 85 3.61 -13.62 13.49
C VAL A 85 4.92 -12.89 13.67
N TYR A 86 6.01 -13.63 13.62
CA TYR A 86 7.35 -13.05 13.57
C TYR A 86 7.57 -12.31 12.25
N LEU A 87 7.96 -11.03 12.32
CA LEU A 87 8.34 -10.25 11.14
C LEU A 87 9.85 -10.27 10.93
N THR A 88 10.62 -9.84 11.91
CA THR A 88 12.08 -9.80 11.83
C THR A 88 12.68 -9.58 13.22
N THR A 89 14.00 -9.69 13.32
CA THR A 89 14.79 -9.31 14.49
C THR A 89 15.58 -8.07 14.14
N LEU A 90 15.38 -7.03 14.93
CA LEU A 90 16.02 -5.73 14.81
C LEU A 90 17.18 -5.61 15.79
N ASP A 91 18.20 -4.83 15.44
CA ASP A 91 19.26 -4.50 16.39
C ASP A 91 18.69 -3.76 17.61
N PHE A 92 19.37 -3.91 18.75
CA PHE A 92 18.92 -3.38 20.03
C PHE A 92 18.59 -1.88 19.97
N GLY A 93 17.44 -1.49 20.55
CA GLY A 93 17.03 -0.09 20.71
C GLY A 93 15.55 0.14 20.41
N ASP A 94 15.15 1.42 20.33
CA ASP A 94 13.73 1.82 20.20
C ASP A 94 13.10 1.47 18.83
N ARG A 95 13.84 0.82 17.93
CA ARG A 95 13.38 0.51 16.56
C ARG A 95 12.23 -0.49 16.54
N CYS A 96 12.28 -1.52 17.38
CA CYS A 96 11.19 -2.50 17.45
C CYS A 96 9.89 -1.84 17.90
N GLU A 97 9.96 -1.04 18.96
CA GLU A 97 8.82 -0.28 19.49
C GLU A 97 8.30 0.73 18.46
N THR A 98 9.20 1.47 17.79
CA THR A 98 8.84 2.47 16.78
C THR A 98 8.13 1.84 15.58
N ILE A 99 8.69 0.77 15.02
CA ILE A 99 8.10 0.07 13.86
C ILE A 99 6.79 -0.62 14.27
N GLY A 100 6.79 -1.28 15.43
CA GLY A 100 5.62 -1.91 16.05
C GLY A 100 4.46 -0.94 16.17
N ALA A 101 4.71 0.23 16.78
CA ALA A 101 3.72 1.28 16.97
C ALA A 101 3.27 1.90 15.64
N THR A 102 4.18 2.10 14.69
CA THR A 102 3.86 2.63 13.36
C THR A 102 2.90 1.72 12.62
N GLY A 103 3.11 0.40 12.65
CA GLY A 103 2.18 -0.53 12.01
C GLY A 103 0.81 -0.62 12.70
N VAL A 104 0.73 -0.40 14.02
CA VAL A 104 -0.57 -0.25 14.72
C VAL A 104 -1.24 1.05 14.29
N GLY A 105 -0.51 2.18 14.31
CA GLY A 105 -1.04 3.49 13.91
C GLY A 105 -1.54 3.53 12.46
N ASN A 106 -0.89 2.77 11.58
CA ASN A 106 -1.27 2.63 10.17
C ASN A 106 -2.28 1.50 9.91
N GLY A 107 -2.73 0.79 10.95
CA GLY A 107 -3.71 -0.30 10.82
C GLY A 107 -3.21 -1.51 10.01
N VAL A 108 -1.90 -1.75 9.99
CA VAL A 108 -1.29 -2.92 9.34
C VAL A 108 -1.51 -4.18 10.20
N TRP A 109 -1.41 -4.02 11.52
CA TRP A 109 -1.71 -5.03 12.54
C TRP A 109 -2.38 -4.35 13.75
N GLY A 110 -2.94 -5.15 14.66
CA GLY A 110 -3.64 -4.63 15.84
C GLY A 110 -2.73 -4.53 17.05
N GLU A 111 -1.80 -5.50 17.19
CA GLU A 111 -0.87 -5.55 18.31
C GLU A 111 0.53 -5.94 17.83
N TYR A 112 1.54 -5.48 18.58
CA TYR A 112 2.92 -5.90 18.39
C TYR A 112 3.53 -6.29 19.74
N ARG A 113 4.60 -7.09 19.67
CA ARG A 113 5.41 -7.49 20.81
C ARG A 113 6.86 -7.48 20.40
N CYS A 114 7.68 -6.82 21.21
CA CYS A 114 9.13 -6.86 21.14
C CYS A 114 9.66 -7.79 22.23
N VAL A 115 10.51 -8.75 21.85
CA VAL A 115 11.15 -9.70 22.78
C VAL A 115 12.60 -9.86 22.37
N GLY A 116 13.55 -9.64 23.29
CA GLY A 116 14.97 -9.68 22.96
C GLY A 116 15.93 -10.13 24.06
N PHE A 117 16.94 -10.90 23.67
CA PHE A 117 18.18 -11.17 24.43
C PHE A 117 19.46 -10.94 23.58
N ALA A 118 19.32 -10.80 22.25
CA ALA A 118 20.40 -10.62 21.26
C ALA A 118 19.95 -9.72 20.08
N GLY A 119 19.09 -8.74 20.37
CA GLY A 119 18.26 -8.00 19.42
C GLY A 119 16.78 -8.17 19.76
N ASP A 120 15.92 -7.26 19.30
CA ASP A 120 14.48 -7.28 19.58
C ASP A 120 13.72 -7.92 18.42
N SER A 121 13.14 -9.10 18.66
CA SER A 121 12.27 -9.77 17.71
C SER A 121 10.90 -9.12 17.69
N LEU A 122 10.53 -8.56 16.54
CA LEU A 122 9.22 -7.99 16.30
C LEU A 122 8.24 -9.08 15.88
N SER A 123 7.23 -9.32 16.72
CA SER A 123 6.09 -10.17 16.40
C SER A 123 4.79 -9.36 16.41
N VAL A 124 3.88 -9.61 15.46
CA VAL A 124 2.66 -8.82 15.28
C VAL A 124 1.43 -9.71 15.08
N ARG A 125 0.24 -9.18 15.33
CA ARG A 125 -1.04 -9.87 15.10
C ARG A 125 -2.18 -8.91 14.76
#